data_AF-A0A486XMT3-F1
#
_entry.id   AF-A0A486XMT3-F1
#
_cell.length_a   1.000
_cell.length_b   1.000
_cell.length_c   1.000
_cell.angle_alpha   90.00
_cell.angle_beta   90.00
_cell.angle_gamma   90.00
#
_symmetry.space_group_name_H-M   'P 1'
#
loop_
_entity.id
_entity.type
_entity.pdbx_description
1 polymer ?
#
loop_
_entity_poly.entity_id
_entity_poly.type
_entity_poly.pdbx_seq_one_letter_code
_entity_poly.pdbx_strand_id
1 'polypeptide(L)'
;MTTIIWFQRDLRVQDNPALKYASQLQLPILPIYIFDAEEDSNWSMGSSSRWWLHYSLQSLQKKLRELGLDLFFFQGATLHILQEIIDKADAKHIVWNYCYEPSALVREKKLIKLASAKKCIAKGFHANLLFVPGQITTKQGNPYQVFTPFWRCCLKQEVGNPEGRVTKKLQLASYSKHISLNTLDLLPHIPWAQDFSFLWQPGEDSALKKWKHFLKGKIHQYAHGRDFPAERGTSMLSPHLHFGEISVKRIFEDLLKNTHSEVFLREIGWREFANHLLIAFPHTPSKPLRVEYTHFPWKRNAKWLKAWQKGMTGIPIVDAGMRQLWQLGWMHNRVRMIVASFLVKDLNIPWQEGAKWFWDTLVDADLANNTLGWQWCAGCGADAAPYFRIFNPFTQGKKFDPKAEYVRQFVPELKKLPNSYIHTPHLAPKSVLEEAGVYLGKNYPYPIVDHDLARKRALQVYHQWNKHGYKS
;
A
#
# COMPACT_ATOMS: atom_id res chain seq x y z
N MET A 1 12.99 -14.52 33.36
CA MET A 1 13.84 -14.14 32.21
C MET A 1 13.17 -14.52 30.91
N THR A 2 12.76 -13.51 30.15
CA THR A 2 11.94 -13.68 28.93
C THR A 2 12.52 -12.87 27.78
N THR A 3 12.34 -13.34 26.55
CA THR A 3 12.54 -12.56 25.32
C THR A 3 11.19 -12.17 24.74
N ILE A 4 10.89 -10.88 24.70
CA ILE A 4 9.71 -10.35 24.02
C ILE A 4 10.01 -10.25 22.53
N ILE A 5 9.17 -10.82 21.67
CA ILE A 5 9.15 -10.51 20.23
C ILE A 5 7.92 -9.67 19.96
N TRP A 6 8.12 -8.43 19.53
CA TRP A 6 7.03 -7.54 19.18
C TRP A 6 6.84 -7.52 17.66
N PHE A 7 5.74 -8.15 17.21
CA PHE A 7 5.31 -8.16 15.82
C PHE A 7 4.54 -6.88 15.49
N GLN A 8 4.78 -6.36 14.29
CA GLN A 8 4.17 -5.15 13.76
C GLN A 8 3.64 -5.41 12.34
N ARG A 9 4.46 -5.15 11.31
CA ARG A 9 4.14 -5.37 9.88
C ARG A 9 5.08 -6.40 9.26
N ASP A 10 5.30 -7.47 9.99
CA ASP A 10 6.23 -8.56 9.72
C ASP A 10 5.58 -9.89 10.09
N LEU A 11 4.31 -10.05 9.69
CA LEU A 11 3.40 -11.11 10.15
C LEU A 11 3.69 -12.47 9.50
N ARG A 12 4.92 -12.95 9.69
CA ARG A 12 5.44 -14.21 9.14
C ARG A 12 6.42 -14.86 10.10
N VAL A 13 6.57 -16.19 9.99
CA VAL A 13 7.60 -16.94 10.73
C VAL A 13 8.80 -17.32 9.88
N GLN A 14 8.69 -17.30 8.54
CA GLN A 14 9.81 -17.52 7.64
C GLN A 14 10.55 -16.21 7.36
N ASP A 15 11.88 -16.28 7.33
CA ASP A 15 12.75 -15.15 7.05
C ASP A 15 12.41 -13.92 7.92
N ASN A 16 12.24 -14.18 9.21
CA ASN A 16 11.99 -13.17 10.23
C ASN A 16 13.22 -13.06 11.16
N PRO A 17 14.06 -12.02 11.00
CA PRO A 17 15.33 -11.91 11.73
C PRO A 17 15.13 -11.72 13.24
N ALA A 18 14.09 -11.00 13.68
CA ALA A 18 13.78 -10.86 15.10
C ALA A 18 13.43 -12.23 15.74
N LEU A 19 12.59 -13.04 15.06
CA LEU A 19 12.25 -14.39 15.51
C LEU A 19 13.46 -15.32 15.49
N LYS A 20 14.29 -15.24 14.44
CA LYS A 20 15.52 -16.02 14.31
C LYS A 20 16.47 -15.72 15.47
N TYR A 21 16.71 -14.44 15.76
CA TYR A 21 17.57 -14.03 16.87
C TYR A 21 17.01 -14.48 18.22
N ALA A 22 15.71 -14.27 18.49
CA ALA A 22 15.09 -14.73 19.72
C ALA A 22 15.22 -16.24 19.92
N SER A 23 15.08 -17.04 18.84
CA SER A 23 15.25 -18.49 18.90
C SER A 23 16.66 -18.94 19.28
N GLN A 24 17.69 -18.12 18.98
CA GLN A 24 19.08 -18.42 19.27
C GLN A 24 19.47 -18.12 20.72
N LEU A 25 18.71 -17.27 21.42
CA LEU A 25 18.95 -16.94 22.82
C LEU A 25 18.61 -18.07 23.80
N GLN A 26 17.81 -19.05 23.37
CA GLN A 26 17.37 -20.19 24.19
C GLN A 26 16.66 -19.77 25.51
N LEU A 27 16.01 -18.60 25.50
CA LEU A 27 15.15 -18.13 26.58
C LEU A 27 13.68 -18.36 26.21
N PRO A 28 12.76 -18.45 27.20
CA PRO A 28 11.32 -18.41 26.93
C PRO A 28 10.94 -17.15 26.14
N ILE A 29 10.12 -17.32 25.12
CA ILE A 29 9.73 -16.27 24.17
C ILE A 29 8.29 -15.85 24.43
N LEU A 30 8.03 -14.54 24.46
CA LEU A 30 6.71 -13.93 24.52
C LEU A 30 6.41 -13.16 23.21
N PRO A 31 5.76 -13.78 22.21
CA PRO A 31 5.30 -13.08 21.02
C PRO A 31 4.11 -12.20 21.34
N ILE A 32 4.21 -10.91 21.01
CA ILE A 32 3.13 -9.95 21.25
C ILE A 32 2.78 -9.18 19.98
N TYR A 33 1.52 -8.77 19.91
CA TYR A 33 1.02 -7.76 18.99
C TYR A 33 0.24 -6.71 19.77
N ILE A 34 0.53 -5.44 19.51
CA ILE A 34 -0.14 -4.31 20.14
C ILE A 34 -0.88 -3.52 19.06
N PHE A 35 -2.18 -3.36 19.22
CA PHE A 35 -2.99 -2.50 18.36
C PHE A 35 -3.22 -1.15 19.03
N ASP A 36 -2.66 -0.10 18.46
CA ASP A 36 -2.88 1.28 18.88
C ASP A 36 -3.60 2.02 17.75
N ALA A 37 -4.90 2.26 17.94
CA ALA A 37 -5.75 2.88 16.92
C ALA A 37 -5.39 4.34 16.65
N GLU A 38 -4.76 5.02 17.61
CA GLU A 38 -4.45 6.46 17.57
C GLU A 38 -2.95 6.74 17.37
N GLU A 39 -2.14 5.70 17.16
CA GLU A 39 -0.68 5.77 17.13
C GLU A 39 -0.13 6.78 16.11
N ASP A 40 -0.81 6.90 14.98
CA ASP A 40 -0.62 7.96 14.01
C ASP A 40 -1.97 8.64 13.77
N SER A 41 -2.24 9.74 14.47
CA SER A 41 -3.53 10.42 14.42
C SER A 41 -3.89 10.97 13.03
N ASN A 42 -2.91 11.16 12.15
CA ASN A 42 -3.17 11.61 10.77
C ASN A 42 -3.34 10.44 9.79
N TRP A 43 -2.79 9.27 10.12
CA TRP A 43 -2.77 8.07 9.27
C TRP A 43 -3.16 6.82 10.06
N SER A 44 -4.21 6.93 10.88
CA SER A 44 -4.76 5.80 11.64
C SER A 44 -5.20 4.70 10.67
N MET A 45 -4.94 3.43 10.99
CA MET A 45 -5.10 2.33 10.05
C MET A 45 -6.52 2.27 9.46
N GLY A 46 -6.62 2.30 8.13
CA GLY A 46 -7.87 2.28 7.39
C GLY A 46 -8.69 0.99 7.55
N SER A 47 -10.00 1.05 7.27
CA SER A 47 -10.90 -0.07 7.50
C SER A 47 -10.54 -1.33 6.70
N SER A 48 -10.03 -1.19 5.48
CA SER A 48 -9.59 -2.33 4.65
C SER A 48 -8.36 -3.02 5.22
N SER A 49 -7.39 -2.22 5.67
CA SER A 49 -6.18 -2.72 6.33
C SER A 49 -6.50 -3.41 7.65
N ARG A 50 -7.46 -2.91 8.43
CA ARG A 50 -7.90 -3.59 9.67
C ARG A 50 -8.56 -4.94 9.38
N TRP A 51 -9.40 -5.03 8.35
CA TRP A 51 -9.95 -6.32 7.89
C TRP A 51 -8.83 -7.30 7.55
N TRP A 52 -7.84 -6.86 6.79
CA TRP A 52 -6.70 -7.71 6.41
C TRP A 52 -5.91 -8.15 7.64
N LEU A 53 -5.55 -7.19 8.51
CA LEU A 53 -4.81 -7.40 9.74
C LEU A 53 -5.45 -8.48 10.63
N HIS A 54 -6.78 -8.46 10.82
CA HIS A 54 -7.47 -9.45 11.63
C HIS A 54 -7.13 -10.88 11.19
N TYR A 55 -7.29 -11.17 9.90
CA TYR A 55 -7.03 -12.51 9.36
C TYR A 55 -5.54 -12.84 9.31
N SER A 56 -4.67 -11.84 9.09
CA SER A 56 -3.22 -12.03 9.16
C SER A 56 -2.74 -12.40 10.57
N LEU A 57 -3.28 -11.75 11.62
CA LEU A 57 -2.99 -12.07 13.00
C LEU A 57 -3.50 -13.46 13.38
N GLN A 58 -4.69 -13.84 12.92
CA GLN A 58 -5.21 -15.20 13.08
C GLN A 58 -4.29 -16.24 12.42
N SER A 59 -3.84 -15.97 11.19
CA SER A 59 -2.90 -16.84 10.48
C SER A 59 -1.55 -16.93 11.19
N LEU A 60 -1.00 -15.81 11.64
CA LEU A 60 0.28 -15.76 12.36
C LEU A 60 0.20 -16.53 13.69
N GLN A 61 -0.87 -16.35 14.46
CA GLN A 61 -1.08 -17.07 15.72
C GLN A 61 -1.05 -18.59 15.49
N LYS A 62 -1.73 -19.07 14.43
CA LYS A 62 -1.67 -20.49 14.04
C LYS A 62 -0.23 -20.94 13.72
N LYS A 63 0.53 -20.15 12.98
CA LYS A 63 1.94 -20.45 12.65
C LYS A 63 2.87 -20.45 13.86
N LEU A 64 2.66 -19.56 14.82
CA LEU A 64 3.43 -19.54 16.06
C LEU A 64 3.13 -20.77 16.92
N ARG A 65 1.88 -21.25 16.95
CA ARG A 65 1.51 -22.52 17.61
C ARG A 65 2.19 -23.74 17.00
N GLU A 66 2.38 -23.76 15.68
CA GLU A 66 3.20 -24.79 15.03
C GLU A 66 4.66 -24.79 15.53
N LEU A 67 5.18 -23.66 16.04
CA LEU A 67 6.52 -23.55 16.65
C LEU A 67 6.54 -23.78 18.16
N GLY A 68 5.40 -24.05 18.80
CA GLY A 68 5.29 -24.19 20.25
C GLY A 68 5.11 -22.87 21.02
N LEU A 69 4.75 -21.79 20.32
CA LEU A 69 4.46 -20.48 20.88
C LEU A 69 2.96 -20.15 20.79
N ASP A 70 2.56 -18.97 21.28
CA ASP A 70 1.27 -18.35 20.96
C ASP A 70 1.47 -16.85 20.71
N LEU A 71 0.48 -16.17 20.14
CA LEU A 71 0.49 -14.71 19.95
C LEU A 71 -0.42 -14.04 20.97
N PHE A 72 0.15 -13.11 21.75
CA PHE A 72 -0.57 -12.37 22.79
C PHE A 72 -0.95 -10.98 22.27
N PHE A 73 -2.22 -10.63 22.42
CA PHE A 73 -2.75 -9.35 21.94
C PHE A 73 -2.91 -8.33 23.06
N PHE A 74 -2.70 -7.07 22.70
CA PHE A 74 -2.88 -5.91 23.56
C PHE A 74 -3.44 -4.74 22.75
N GLN A 75 -4.10 -3.80 23.42
CA GLN A 75 -4.69 -2.63 22.79
C GLN A 75 -4.43 -1.37 23.61
N GLY A 76 -4.07 -0.27 22.95
CA GLY A 76 -3.79 1.04 23.55
C GLY A 76 -2.36 1.52 23.31
N ALA A 77 -1.93 2.54 24.07
CA ALA A 77 -0.66 3.24 23.84
C ALA A 77 0.56 2.30 23.88
N THR A 78 1.19 2.09 22.71
CA THR A 78 2.21 1.05 22.51
C THR A 78 3.36 1.11 23.52
N LEU A 79 3.96 2.29 23.74
CA LEU A 79 5.11 2.42 24.64
C LEU A 79 4.76 2.12 26.11
N HIS A 80 3.56 2.50 26.55
CA HIS A 80 3.10 2.23 27.90
C HIS A 80 2.90 0.73 28.12
N ILE A 81 2.26 0.06 27.15
CA ILE A 81 2.04 -1.39 27.18
C ILE A 81 3.37 -2.14 27.17
N LEU A 82 4.32 -1.75 26.29
CA LEU A 82 5.65 -2.36 26.25
C LEU A 82 6.38 -2.21 27.59
N GLN A 83 6.26 -1.05 28.25
CA GLN A 83 6.83 -0.85 29.59
C GLN A 83 6.25 -1.83 30.61
N GLU A 84 4.92 -1.95 30.67
CA GLU A 84 4.25 -2.90 31.56
C GLU A 84 4.69 -4.35 31.31
N ILE A 85 4.80 -4.75 30.04
CA ILE A 85 5.17 -6.13 29.68
C ILE A 85 6.63 -6.40 30.05
N ILE A 86 7.55 -5.47 29.78
CA ILE A 86 8.97 -5.59 30.15
C ILE A 86 9.12 -5.85 31.65
N ASP A 87 8.40 -5.07 32.46
CA ASP A 87 8.43 -5.20 33.92
C ASP A 87 7.80 -6.54 34.39
N LYS A 88 6.60 -6.86 33.91
CA LYS A 88 5.83 -8.04 34.38
C LYS A 88 6.38 -9.37 33.90
N ALA A 89 7.02 -9.40 32.72
CA ALA A 89 7.59 -10.61 32.15
C ALA A 89 9.05 -10.87 32.57
N ASP A 90 9.66 -9.99 33.39
CA ASP A 90 11.11 -9.98 33.67
C ASP A 90 11.90 -10.14 32.36
N ALA A 91 11.62 -9.25 31.40
CA ALA A 91 12.18 -9.35 30.06
C ALA A 91 13.66 -8.98 30.05
N LYS A 92 14.51 -9.88 29.55
CA LYS A 92 15.93 -9.60 29.31
C LYS A 92 16.19 -9.04 27.92
N HIS A 93 15.32 -9.40 26.98
CA HIS A 93 15.37 -8.91 25.60
C HIS A 93 14.00 -8.46 25.14
N ILE A 94 13.97 -7.38 24.36
CA ILE A 94 12.87 -7.02 23.49
C ILE A 94 13.38 -6.85 22.06
N VAL A 95 12.78 -7.59 21.14
CA VAL A 95 13.22 -7.63 19.74
C VAL A 95 12.05 -7.39 18.81
N TRP A 96 12.31 -6.71 17.69
CA TRP A 96 11.29 -6.36 16.69
C TRP A 96 11.94 -6.20 15.31
N ASN A 97 11.11 -6.18 14.28
CA ASN A 97 11.53 -5.75 12.95
C ASN A 97 11.11 -4.30 12.70
N TYR A 98 12.01 -3.51 12.10
CA TYR A 98 11.79 -2.08 11.85
C TYR A 98 10.57 -1.86 10.93
N CYS A 99 9.70 -0.94 11.36
CA CYS A 99 8.79 -0.21 10.46
C CYS A 99 9.39 1.16 10.15
N TYR A 100 9.15 1.68 8.95
CA TYR A 100 9.86 2.87 8.44
C TYR A 100 8.97 4.11 8.32
N GLU A 101 7.72 4.03 8.77
CA GLU A 101 6.88 5.20 8.94
C GLU A 101 7.49 6.17 9.96
N PRO A 102 7.33 7.50 9.76
CA PRO A 102 7.92 8.50 10.66
C PRO A 102 7.55 8.30 12.14
N SER A 103 6.28 8.01 12.43
CA SER A 103 5.77 7.75 13.77
C SER A 103 6.39 6.50 14.40
N ALA A 104 6.55 5.43 13.62
CA ALA A 104 7.20 4.20 14.06
C ALA A 104 8.68 4.41 14.43
N LEU A 105 9.45 5.12 13.60
CA LEU A 105 10.86 5.40 13.89
C LEU A 105 11.04 6.22 15.17
N VAL A 106 10.16 7.20 15.42
CA VAL A 106 10.16 7.98 16.66
C VAL A 106 9.83 7.09 17.87
N ARG A 107 8.83 6.22 17.74
CA ARG A 107 8.42 5.27 18.79
C ARG A 107 9.55 4.31 19.13
N GLU A 108 10.18 3.69 18.15
CA GLU A 108 11.24 2.71 18.37
C GLU A 108 12.49 3.35 19.00
N LYS A 109 12.81 4.61 18.66
CA LYS A 109 13.86 5.38 19.37
C LYS A 109 13.53 5.58 20.86
N LYS A 110 12.25 5.81 21.20
CA LYS A 110 11.79 5.90 22.59
C LYS A 110 11.83 4.54 23.28
N LEU A 111 11.46 3.46 22.58
CA LEU A 111 11.53 2.09 23.10
C LEU A 111 12.96 1.71 23.50
N ILE A 112 13.96 2.01 22.67
CA ILE A 112 15.37 1.72 22.99
C ILE A 112 15.79 2.40 24.31
N LYS A 113 15.43 3.67 24.50
CA LYS A 113 15.71 4.40 25.75
C LYS A 113 14.99 3.78 26.95
N LEU A 114 13.72 3.43 26.77
CA LEU A 114 12.88 2.81 27.79
C LEU A 114 13.45 1.44 28.24
N ALA A 115 13.78 0.58 27.28
CA ALA A 115 14.34 -0.74 27.57
C ALA A 115 15.70 -0.64 28.29
N SER A 116 16.56 0.30 27.86
CA SER A 116 17.84 0.56 28.52
C SER A 116 17.67 0.96 30.00
N ALA A 117 16.73 1.86 30.30
CA ALA A 117 16.41 2.25 31.68
C ALA A 117 15.90 1.07 32.54
N LYS A 118 15.31 0.05 31.90
CA LYS A 118 14.83 -1.19 32.53
C LYS A 118 15.85 -2.32 32.53
N LYS A 119 17.10 -2.07 32.09
CA LYS A 119 18.15 -3.09 31.92
C LYS A 119 17.70 -4.25 31.00
N CYS A 120 16.84 -3.95 30.03
CA CYS A 120 16.36 -4.86 28.99
C CYS A 120 17.08 -4.54 27.67
N ILE A 121 17.63 -5.56 27.01
CA ILE A 121 18.33 -5.39 25.73
C ILE A 121 17.29 -5.20 24.62
N ALA A 122 17.25 -4.00 24.04
CA ALA A 122 16.41 -3.68 22.88
C ALA A 122 17.19 -3.86 21.56
N LYS A 123 16.67 -4.68 20.64
CA LYS A 123 17.31 -4.90 19.33
C LYS A 123 16.28 -4.96 18.19
N GLY A 124 16.38 -3.99 17.28
CA GLY A 124 15.61 -3.95 16.02
C GLY A 124 16.37 -4.60 14.86
N PHE A 125 15.63 -5.15 13.88
CA PHE A 125 16.19 -5.81 12.70
C PHE A 125 15.54 -5.31 11.40
N HIS A 126 16.33 -5.24 10.32
CA HIS A 126 15.84 -4.87 9.00
C HIS A 126 15.31 -6.09 8.24
N ALA A 127 13.97 -6.22 8.16
CA ALA A 127 13.31 -7.41 7.62
C ALA A 127 12.47 -7.19 6.35
N ASN A 128 11.99 -5.96 6.15
CA ASN A 128 10.95 -5.66 5.16
C ASN A 128 11.45 -4.88 3.94
N LEU A 129 12.72 -4.47 3.91
CA LEU A 129 13.38 -3.82 2.77
C LEU A 129 14.58 -4.65 2.31
N LEU A 130 14.98 -4.48 1.06
CA LEU A 130 16.19 -5.12 0.51
C LEU A 130 17.45 -4.42 1.04
N PHE A 131 17.40 -3.09 1.11
CA PHE A 131 18.52 -2.27 1.53
C PHE A 131 18.23 -1.56 2.86
N VAL A 132 19.28 -1.40 3.66
CA VAL A 132 19.16 -0.66 4.92
C VAL A 132 18.99 0.82 4.60
N PRO A 133 18.01 1.55 5.18
CA PRO A 133 17.87 2.98 4.94
C PRO A 133 19.15 3.75 5.23
N GLY A 134 19.48 4.71 4.37
CA GLY A 134 20.72 5.47 4.42
C GLY A 134 21.91 4.82 3.72
N GLN A 135 21.84 3.52 3.37
CA GLN A 135 22.90 2.84 2.60
C GLN A 135 22.99 3.34 1.15
N ILE A 136 21.86 3.69 0.54
CA ILE A 136 21.77 4.11 -0.86
C ILE A 136 21.75 5.64 -0.94
N THR A 137 22.85 6.26 -1.36
CA THR A 137 22.98 7.72 -1.48
C THR A 137 23.66 8.13 -2.80
N THR A 138 23.53 9.41 -3.16
CA THR A 138 24.33 9.98 -4.25
C THR A 138 25.80 10.04 -3.86
N LYS A 139 26.69 10.34 -4.83
CA LYS A 139 28.12 10.57 -4.54
C LYS A 139 28.37 11.67 -3.50
N GLN A 140 27.42 12.60 -3.35
CA GLN A 140 27.46 13.69 -2.36
C GLN A 140 26.80 13.32 -1.02
N GLY A 141 26.37 12.07 -0.83
CA GLY A 141 25.69 11.62 0.40
C GLY A 141 24.22 12.02 0.49
N ASN A 142 23.64 12.61 -0.55
CA ASN A 142 22.24 13.04 -0.55
C ASN A 142 21.29 11.89 -0.89
N PRO A 143 20.01 11.93 -0.44
CA PRO A 143 19.00 10.98 -0.87
C PRO A 143 18.66 11.19 -2.35
N TYR A 144 18.51 10.10 -3.11
CA TYR A 144 17.99 10.15 -4.47
C TYR A 144 16.53 10.62 -4.50
N GLN A 145 16.19 11.47 -5.48
CA GLN A 145 14.81 11.92 -5.78
C GLN A 145 14.34 11.52 -7.19
N VAL A 146 15.09 10.66 -7.88
CA VAL A 146 14.78 10.12 -9.21
C VAL A 146 14.98 8.62 -9.17
N PHE A 147 14.00 7.86 -9.67
CA PHE A 147 13.97 6.40 -9.53
C PHE A 147 15.13 5.72 -10.29
N THR A 148 15.34 6.08 -11.55
CA THR A 148 16.33 5.40 -12.41
C THR A 148 17.75 5.38 -11.81
N PRO A 149 18.35 6.51 -11.38
CA PRO A 149 19.67 6.49 -10.75
C PRO A 149 19.68 5.80 -9.38
N PHE A 150 18.61 5.92 -8.58
CA PHE A 150 18.46 5.18 -7.33
C PHE A 150 18.52 3.66 -7.58
N TRP A 151 17.72 3.17 -8.54
CA TRP A 151 17.63 1.75 -8.83
C TRP A 151 18.91 1.19 -9.44
N ARG A 152 19.57 1.95 -10.32
CA ARG A 152 20.92 1.61 -10.83
C ARG A 152 21.96 1.52 -9.72
N CYS A 153 21.85 2.31 -8.66
CA CYS A 153 22.73 2.24 -7.50
C CYS A 153 22.42 0.99 -6.66
N CYS A 154 21.14 0.72 -6.40
CA CYS A 154 20.67 -0.47 -5.69
C CYS A 154 21.16 -1.77 -6.32
N LEU A 155 21.04 -1.91 -7.65
CA LEU A 155 21.46 -3.12 -8.38
C LEU A 155 22.96 -3.42 -8.30
N LYS A 156 23.79 -2.47 -7.82
CA LYS A 156 25.23 -2.67 -7.61
C LYS A 156 25.58 -3.08 -6.18
N GLN A 157 24.61 -3.07 -5.28
CA GLN A 157 24.80 -3.43 -3.89
C GLN A 157 24.48 -4.91 -3.68
N GLU A 158 25.18 -5.51 -2.74
CA GLU A 158 24.82 -6.85 -2.27
C GLU A 158 23.54 -6.79 -1.43
N VAL A 159 22.63 -7.72 -1.71
CA VAL A 159 21.46 -7.97 -0.86
C VAL A 159 21.79 -9.18 0.00
N GLY A 160 21.68 -9.02 1.32
CA GLY A 160 21.90 -10.12 2.25
C GLY A 160 20.91 -11.28 2.04
N ASN A 161 21.36 -12.51 2.29
CA ASN A 161 20.53 -13.70 2.14
C ASN A 161 19.32 -13.70 3.10
N PRO A 162 18.22 -14.39 2.73
CA PRO A 162 17.14 -14.70 3.66
C PRO A 162 17.64 -15.47 4.91
N GLU A 163 17.10 -15.17 6.08
CA GLU A 163 17.41 -15.78 7.39
C GLU A 163 16.96 -17.25 7.51
N GLY A 164 16.13 -17.70 6.56
CA GLY A 164 15.53 -19.04 6.57
C GLY A 164 14.40 -19.19 7.60
N ARG A 165 14.09 -20.43 7.99
CA ARG A 165 13.00 -20.77 8.92
C ARG A 165 13.56 -21.27 10.25
N VAL A 166 12.90 -20.95 11.35
CA VAL A 166 13.12 -21.64 12.64
C VAL A 166 12.47 -23.01 12.59
N THR A 167 13.27 -24.07 12.77
CA THR A 167 12.82 -25.46 12.63
C THR A 167 12.59 -26.18 13.96
N LYS A 168 13.19 -25.70 15.05
CA LYS A 168 13.04 -26.28 16.38
C LYS A 168 11.82 -25.71 17.09
N LYS A 169 11.17 -26.52 17.94
CA LYS A 169 10.17 -26.04 18.89
C LYS A 169 10.81 -25.06 19.87
N LEU A 170 10.08 -24.00 20.19
CA LEU A 170 10.50 -22.92 21.07
C LEU A 170 9.69 -22.99 22.37
N GLN A 171 10.26 -22.46 23.44
CA GLN A 171 9.59 -22.39 24.72
C GLN A 171 8.77 -21.11 24.82
N LEU A 172 7.47 -21.23 25.08
CA LEU A 172 6.60 -20.10 25.36
C LEU A 172 6.83 -19.56 26.78
N ALA A 173 6.92 -18.25 26.92
CA ALA A 173 6.93 -17.60 28.22
C ALA A 173 5.52 -17.58 28.83
N SER A 174 5.42 -17.80 30.14
CA SER A 174 4.14 -17.68 30.86
C SER A 174 3.77 -16.21 31.02
N TYR A 175 2.58 -15.82 30.55
CA TYR A 175 2.04 -14.47 30.70
C TYR A 175 0.51 -14.52 30.69
N SER A 176 -0.15 -13.90 31.66
CA SER A 176 -1.61 -14.04 31.83
C SER A 176 -2.41 -12.83 31.37
N LYS A 177 -1.89 -11.60 31.49
CA LYS A 177 -2.62 -10.36 31.21
C LYS A 177 -2.62 -10.03 29.70
N HIS A 178 -3.57 -10.56 28.94
CA HIS A 178 -3.73 -10.27 27.50
C HIS A 178 -5.21 -10.32 27.10
N ILE A 179 -5.52 -9.86 25.89
CA ILE A 179 -6.88 -9.89 25.32
C ILE A 179 -6.98 -10.87 24.16
N SER A 180 -8.22 -11.17 23.76
CA SER A 180 -8.48 -11.97 22.57
C SER A 180 -8.34 -11.15 21.28
N LEU A 181 -8.15 -11.82 20.14
CA LEU A 181 -8.14 -11.17 18.83
C LEU A 181 -9.47 -10.42 18.55
N ASN A 182 -10.60 -10.96 18.98
CA ASN A 182 -11.91 -10.33 18.78
C ASN A 182 -12.05 -9.03 19.56
N THR A 183 -11.37 -8.90 20.70
CA THR A 183 -11.38 -7.68 21.53
C THR A 183 -10.68 -6.51 20.83
N LEU A 184 -9.81 -6.76 19.85
CA LEU A 184 -9.16 -5.69 19.07
C LEU A 184 -10.12 -4.91 18.16
N ASP A 185 -11.34 -5.41 17.93
CA ASP A 185 -12.40 -4.76 17.13
C ASP A 185 -11.93 -4.29 15.73
N LEU A 186 -11.17 -5.15 15.05
CA LEU A 186 -10.57 -4.83 13.74
C LEU A 186 -11.54 -4.98 12.56
N LEU A 187 -12.55 -5.85 12.69
CA LEU A 187 -13.50 -6.12 11.62
C LEU A 187 -14.56 -5.02 11.55
N PRO A 188 -15.03 -4.65 10.36
CA PRO A 188 -16.08 -3.65 10.24
C PRO A 188 -17.41 -4.17 10.80
N HIS A 189 -18.11 -3.32 11.54
CA HIS A 189 -19.44 -3.61 12.10
C HIS A 189 -20.54 -3.78 11.05
N ILE A 190 -20.34 -3.24 9.84
CA ILE A 190 -21.18 -3.49 8.68
C ILE A 190 -20.41 -4.36 7.67
N PRO A 191 -21.05 -5.35 7.01
CA PRO A 191 -20.38 -6.32 6.15
C PRO A 191 -19.98 -5.76 4.78
N TRP A 192 -19.53 -4.49 4.72
CA TRP A 192 -19.17 -3.85 3.45
C TRP A 192 -17.95 -4.51 2.77
N ALA A 193 -17.06 -5.12 3.57
CA ALA A 193 -15.88 -5.86 3.11
C ALA A 193 -16.14 -7.37 2.88
N GLN A 194 -17.41 -7.82 2.88
CA GLN A 194 -17.76 -9.25 2.75
C GLN A 194 -17.19 -9.89 1.47
N ASP A 195 -17.09 -9.13 0.39
CA ASP A 195 -16.62 -9.63 -0.91
C ASP A 195 -15.08 -9.80 -0.94
N PHE A 196 -14.35 -9.25 0.02
CA PHE A 196 -12.88 -9.34 0.05
C PHE A 196 -12.42 -10.80 0.12
N SER A 197 -13.14 -11.65 0.87
CA SER A 197 -12.80 -13.07 1.00
C SER A 197 -12.94 -13.87 -0.30
N PHE A 198 -13.65 -13.36 -1.32
CA PHE A 198 -13.69 -14.02 -2.63
C PHE A 198 -12.36 -13.93 -3.38
N LEU A 199 -11.55 -12.91 -3.09
CA LEU A 199 -10.26 -12.67 -3.74
C LEU A 199 -9.06 -12.90 -2.81
N TRP A 200 -9.25 -12.61 -1.52
CA TRP A 200 -8.18 -12.48 -0.54
C TRP A 200 -8.27 -13.54 0.53
N GLN A 201 -7.11 -14.11 0.80
CA GLN A 201 -6.84 -14.90 1.99
C GLN A 201 -5.58 -14.31 2.61
N PRO A 202 -5.69 -13.45 3.65
CA PRO A 202 -4.53 -12.89 4.33
C PRO A 202 -3.68 -13.96 5.02
N GLY A 203 -2.37 -13.71 5.15
CA GLY A 203 -1.43 -14.59 5.84
C GLY A 203 -0.31 -15.16 4.96
N GLU A 204 0.78 -15.58 5.63
CA GLU A 204 2.04 -16.05 5.04
C GLU A 204 1.87 -17.20 4.03
N ASP A 205 1.05 -18.22 4.32
CA ASP A 205 0.87 -19.37 3.42
C ASP A 205 0.26 -18.94 2.07
N SER A 206 -0.71 -18.02 2.12
CA SER A 206 -1.37 -17.48 0.93
C SER A 206 -0.40 -16.60 0.14
N ALA A 207 0.41 -15.79 0.81
CA ALA A 207 1.47 -14.99 0.18
C ALA A 207 2.43 -15.88 -0.61
N LEU A 208 2.93 -16.95 0.01
CA LEU A 208 3.84 -17.92 -0.61
C LEU A 208 3.17 -18.67 -1.78
N LYS A 209 1.89 -19.03 -1.66
CA LYS A 209 1.13 -19.67 -2.74
C LYS A 209 0.97 -18.74 -3.95
N LYS A 210 0.57 -17.49 -3.72
CA LYS A 210 0.46 -16.47 -4.78
C LYS A 210 1.81 -16.23 -5.45
N TRP A 211 2.88 -16.13 -4.67
CA TRP A 211 4.23 -15.95 -5.19
C TRP A 211 4.68 -17.11 -6.08
N LYS A 212 4.56 -18.34 -5.60
CA LYS A 212 4.90 -19.55 -6.38
C LYS A 212 4.09 -19.64 -7.68
N HIS A 213 2.80 -19.32 -7.64
CA HIS A 213 1.96 -19.32 -8.83
C HIS A 213 2.37 -18.23 -9.82
N PHE A 214 2.70 -17.02 -9.34
CA PHE A 214 3.18 -15.93 -10.18
C PHE A 214 4.51 -16.28 -10.87
N LEU A 215 5.49 -16.79 -10.11
CA LEU A 215 6.80 -17.21 -10.60
C LEU A 215 6.72 -18.31 -11.67
N LYS A 216 5.80 -19.27 -11.53
CA LYS A 216 5.66 -20.40 -12.46
C LYS A 216 5.00 -20.06 -13.79
N GLY A 217 4.38 -18.89 -13.92
CA GLY A 217 3.56 -18.59 -15.10
C GLY A 217 3.52 -17.11 -15.45
N LYS A 218 2.82 -16.31 -14.64
CA LYS A 218 2.51 -14.90 -14.99
C LYS A 218 3.73 -14.03 -15.19
N ILE A 219 4.84 -14.33 -14.49
CA ILE A 219 6.08 -13.55 -14.62
C ILE A 219 6.60 -13.48 -16.07
N HIS A 220 6.40 -14.54 -16.87
CA HIS A 220 6.88 -14.61 -18.26
C HIS A 220 6.21 -13.57 -19.18
N GLN A 221 4.97 -13.18 -18.87
CA GLN A 221 4.20 -12.21 -19.64
C GLN A 221 4.05 -10.87 -18.89
N TYR A 222 4.65 -10.74 -17.70
CA TYR A 222 4.44 -9.60 -16.81
C TYR A 222 4.78 -8.26 -17.48
N ALA A 223 5.85 -8.21 -18.28
CA ALA A 223 6.27 -6.99 -18.96
C ALA A 223 5.16 -6.39 -19.85
N HIS A 224 4.34 -7.23 -20.47
CA HIS A 224 3.21 -6.80 -21.31
C HIS A 224 1.90 -6.74 -20.52
N GLY A 225 1.54 -7.83 -19.83
CA GLY A 225 0.23 -7.98 -19.19
C GLY A 225 -0.01 -7.06 -17.98
N ARG A 226 1.03 -6.47 -17.39
CA ARG A 226 0.90 -5.55 -16.23
C ARG A 226 0.17 -4.25 -16.53
N ASP A 227 -0.04 -3.90 -17.80
CA ASP A 227 -0.70 -2.64 -18.19
C ASP A 227 -2.21 -2.79 -18.43
N PHE A 228 -2.72 -4.02 -18.61
CA PHE A 228 -4.12 -4.29 -18.98
C PHE A 228 -4.92 -4.76 -17.75
N PRO A 229 -5.81 -3.94 -17.17
CA PRO A 229 -6.53 -4.28 -15.93
C PRO A 229 -7.55 -5.42 -16.05
N ALA A 230 -8.00 -5.75 -17.27
CA ALA A 230 -8.83 -6.93 -17.52
C ALA A 230 -8.02 -8.23 -17.37
N GLU A 231 -6.71 -8.17 -17.61
CA GLU A 231 -5.85 -9.34 -17.50
C GLU A 231 -5.46 -9.59 -16.05
N ARG A 232 -5.47 -10.87 -15.66
CA ARG A 232 -4.92 -11.30 -14.36
C ARG A 232 -3.39 -11.39 -14.43
N GLY A 233 -2.71 -10.38 -14.96
CA GLY A 233 -1.28 -10.38 -15.28
C GLY A 233 -0.33 -10.07 -14.11
N THR A 234 -0.83 -9.54 -12.99
CA THR A 234 0.01 -9.11 -11.85
C THR A 234 0.15 -10.18 -10.76
N SER A 235 1.09 -9.96 -9.83
CA SER A 235 1.37 -10.88 -8.70
C SER A 235 0.30 -10.84 -7.61
N MET A 236 -0.40 -9.70 -7.48
CA MET A 236 -1.31 -9.41 -6.36
C MET A 236 -0.67 -9.61 -4.97
N LEU A 237 0.64 -9.32 -4.84
CA LEU A 237 1.39 -9.46 -3.59
C LEU A 237 1.46 -8.20 -2.73
N SER A 238 0.97 -7.05 -3.21
CA SER A 238 1.09 -5.77 -2.50
C SER A 238 0.59 -5.78 -1.05
N PRO A 239 -0.60 -6.35 -0.70
CA PRO A 239 -1.03 -6.38 0.70
C PRO A 239 -0.16 -7.33 1.55
N HIS A 240 0.23 -8.49 1.00
CA HIS A 240 1.14 -9.41 1.68
C HIS A 240 2.52 -8.78 1.96
N LEU A 241 3.04 -7.97 1.03
CA LEU A 241 4.29 -7.22 1.20
C LEU A 241 4.17 -6.07 2.20
N HIS A 242 3.00 -5.44 2.30
CA HIS A 242 2.72 -4.37 3.25
C HIS A 242 2.69 -4.90 4.70
N PHE A 243 2.00 -6.01 4.94
CA PHE A 243 1.94 -6.66 6.27
C PHE A 243 3.15 -7.58 6.56
N GLY A 244 4.12 -7.63 5.65
CA GLY A 244 5.34 -8.42 5.80
C GLY A 244 5.09 -9.92 5.95
N GLU A 245 4.06 -10.43 5.28
CA GLU A 245 3.69 -11.86 5.24
C GLU A 245 4.58 -12.67 4.30
N ILE A 246 5.35 -11.99 3.45
CA ILE A 246 6.38 -12.57 2.61
C ILE A 246 7.61 -11.67 2.62
N SER A 247 8.78 -12.28 2.73
CA SER A 247 10.03 -11.52 2.68
C SER A 247 10.34 -11.03 1.27
N VAL A 248 10.72 -9.76 1.17
CA VAL A 248 11.22 -9.15 -0.05
C VAL A 248 12.58 -9.75 -0.47
N LYS A 249 13.42 -10.16 0.48
CA LYS A 249 14.71 -10.82 0.20
C LYS A 249 14.51 -12.17 -0.47
N ARG A 250 13.51 -12.94 -0.03
CA ARG A 250 13.15 -14.20 -0.69
C ARG A 250 12.66 -13.97 -2.11
N ILE A 251 11.77 -13.00 -2.30
CA ILE A 251 11.28 -12.63 -3.64
C ILE A 251 12.48 -12.25 -4.54
N PHE A 252 13.40 -11.45 -4.02
CA PHE A 252 14.61 -11.05 -4.75
C PHE A 252 15.48 -12.25 -5.14
N GLU A 253 15.76 -13.16 -4.20
CA GLU A 253 16.56 -14.37 -4.47
C GLU A 253 15.95 -15.25 -5.57
N ASP A 254 14.63 -15.45 -5.53
CA ASP A 254 13.90 -16.21 -6.54
C ASP A 254 13.92 -15.50 -7.92
N LEU A 255 13.85 -14.16 -7.93
CA LEU A 255 13.88 -13.35 -9.16
C LEU A 255 15.25 -13.39 -9.84
N LEU A 256 16.35 -13.39 -9.08
CA LEU A 256 17.70 -13.50 -9.65
C LEU A 256 17.92 -14.79 -10.46
N LYS A 257 17.17 -15.85 -10.13
CA LYS A 257 17.22 -17.15 -10.81
C LYS A 257 16.29 -17.21 -12.03
N ASN A 258 15.53 -16.15 -12.32
CA ASN A 258 14.52 -16.10 -13.38
C ASN A 258 14.89 -15.06 -14.44
N THR A 259 14.97 -15.47 -15.71
CA THR A 259 15.39 -14.61 -16.84
C THR A 259 14.34 -13.59 -17.29
N HIS A 260 13.08 -13.72 -16.87
CA HIS A 260 11.98 -12.81 -17.21
C HIS A 260 11.65 -11.84 -16.08
N SER A 261 12.49 -11.79 -15.04
CA SER A 261 12.23 -11.08 -13.80
C SER A 261 12.47 -9.58 -13.85
N GLU A 262 13.23 -9.06 -14.81
CA GLU A 262 13.78 -7.69 -14.79
C GLU A 262 12.69 -6.62 -14.53
N VAL A 263 11.58 -6.70 -15.28
CA VAL A 263 10.48 -5.73 -15.13
C VAL A 263 9.82 -5.87 -13.77
N PHE A 264 9.58 -7.09 -13.27
CA PHE A 264 8.97 -7.28 -11.95
C PHE A 264 9.91 -6.84 -10.82
N LEU A 265 11.21 -7.13 -10.95
CA LEU A 265 12.23 -6.73 -10.00
C LEU A 265 12.32 -5.20 -9.91
N ARG A 266 12.21 -4.49 -11.04
CA ARG A 266 12.11 -3.02 -11.06
C ARG A 266 10.89 -2.49 -10.28
N GLU A 267 9.77 -3.22 -10.28
CA GLU A 267 8.57 -2.85 -9.49
C GLU A 267 8.77 -3.09 -7.99
N ILE A 268 9.57 -4.08 -7.59
CA ILE A 268 10.07 -4.18 -6.20
C ILE A 268 10.96 -2.97 -5.89
N GLY A 269 11.79 -2.54 -6.83
CA GLY A 269 12.59 -1.33 -6.70
C GLY A 269 11.76 -0.06 -6.45
N TRP A 270 10.57 0.06 -7.06
CA TRP A 270 9.66 1.18 -6.79
C TRP A 270 9.18 1.20 -5.33
N ARG A 271 8.93 0.03 -4.72
CA ARG A 271 8.60 -0.07 -3.30
C ARG A 271 9.77 0.35 -2.40
N GLU A 272 11.00 -0.04 -2.75
CA GLU A 272 12.21 0.42 -2.05
C GLU A 272 12.37 1.93 -2.16
N PHE A 273 12.16 2.48 -3.36
CA PHE A 273 12.27 3.92 -3.62
C PHE A 273 11.23 4.74 -2.86
N ALA A 274 10.00 4.24 -2.76
CA ALA A 274 8.95 4.85 -1.96
C ALA A 274 9.37 4.98 -0.49
N ASN A 275 9.91 3.90 0.10
CA ASN A 275 10.38 3.90 1.49
C ASN A 275 11.60 4.82 1.66
N HIS A 276 12.56 4.77 0.73
CA HIS A 276 13.72 5.66 0.71
C HIS A 276 13.30 7.14 0.79
N LEU A 277 12.30 7.54 0.00
CA LEU A 277 11.76 8.90 0.00
C LEU A 277 11.02 9.24 1.28
N LEU A 278 10.16 8.36 1.80
CA LEU A 278 9.41 8.62 3.03
C LEU A 278 10.34 8.84 4.22
N ILE A 279 11.39 8.03 4.32
CA ILE A 279 12.39 8.13 5.39
C ILE A 279 13.19 9.43 5.27
N ALA A 280 13.62 9.79 4.05
CA ALA A 280 14.38 11.01 3.81
C ALA A 280 13.52 12.29 3.97
N PHE A 281 12.23 12.20 3.66
CA PHE A 281 11.29 13.33 3.64
C PHE A 281 10.00 13.00 4.40
N PRO A 282 10.04 12.90 5.75
CA PRO A 282 8.94 12.39 6.57
C PRO A 282 7.69 13.28 6.58
N HIS A 283 7.77 14.51 6.07
CA HIS A 283 6.62 15.42 5.94
C HIS A 283 5.76 15.12 4.70
N THR A 284 6.25 14.29 3.77
CA THR A 284 5.63 14.06 2.46
C THR A 284 4.23 13.44 2.49
N PRO A 285 3.81 12.66 3.50
CA PRO A 285 2.42 12.20 3.55
C PRO A 285 1.41 13.35 3.58
N SER A 286 1.76 14.49 4.19
CA SER A 286 0.84 15.62 4.36
C SER A 286 1.16 16.82 3.47
N LYS A 287 2.42 16.96 3.04
CA LYS A 287 2.94 18.12 2.29
C LYS A 287 3.64 17.66 1.01
N PRO A 288 3.61 18.44 -0.08
CA PRO A 288 4.33 18.09 -1.30
C PRO A 288 5.84 18.07 -1.06
N LEU A 289 6.56 17.14 -1.71
CA LEU A 289 8.03 17.12 -1.70
C LEU A 289 8.59 18.39 -2.35
N ARG A 290 7.98 18.78 -3.46
CA ARG A 290 8.22 20.06 -4.13
C ARG A 290 7.50 21.16 -3.38
N VAL A 291 8.23 21.84 -2.49
CA VAL A 291 7.71 22.84 -1.53
C VAL A 291 6.85 23.90 -2.21
N GLU A 292 7.17 24.18 -3.46
CA GLU A 292 6.55 25.19 -4.27
C GLU A 292 5.06 24.87 -4.55
N TYR A 293 4.68 23.58 -4.59
CA TYR A 293 3.28 23.13 -4.70
C TYR A 293 2.45 23.31 -3.43
N THR A 294 3.03 23.78 -2.32
CA THR A 294 2.29 24.01 -1.06
C THR A 294 1.14 25.01 -1.27
N HIS A 295 1.34 26.00 -2.14
CA HIS A 295 0.37 27.04 -2.46
C HIS A 295 -0.36 26.79 -3.78
N PHE A 296 -0.32 25.56 -4.31
CA PHE A 296 -1.04 25.23 -5.54
C PHE A 296 -2.55 25.43 -5.31
N PRO A 297 -3.27 26.16 -6.20
CA PRO A 297 -4.64 26.60 -5.94
C PRO A 297 -5.67 25.50 -6.23
N TRP A 298 -5.63 24.44 -5.42
CA TRP A 298 -6.58 23.34 -5.48
C TRP A 298 -8.01 23.81 -5.19
N LYS A 299 -9.00 23.11 -5.75
CA LYS A 299 -10.42 23.37 -5.52
C LYS A 299 -11.05 22.31 -4.62
N ARG A 300 -11.79 22.77 -3.61
CA ARG A 300 -12.70 21.90 -2.85
C ARG A 300 -14.02 21.78 -3.59
N ASN A 301 -14.42 20.54 -3.90
CA ASN A 301 -15.73 20.24 -4.44
C ASN A 301 -16.23 18.90 -3.89
N ALA A 302 -16.99 18.97 -2.79
CA ALA A 302 -17.47 17.78 -2.09
C ALA A 302 -18.37 16.90 -2.97
N LYS A 303 -19.15 17.51 -3.88
CA LYS A 303 -20.02 16.77 -4.82
C LYS A 303 -19.18 15.92 -5.79
N TRP A 304 -18.16 16.52 -6.39
CA TRP A 304 -17.26 15.81 -7.30
C TRP A 304 -16.41 14.77 -6.59
N LEU A 305 -15.89 15.07 -5.40
CA LEU A 305 -15.16 14.11 -4.58
C LEU A 305 -16.02 12.88 -4.27
N LYS A 306 -17.27 13.08 -3.83
CA LYS A 306 -18.19 11.99 -3.53
C LYS A 306 -18.55 11.18 -4.77
N ALA A 307 -18.73 11.82 -5.93
CA ALA A 307 -18.98 11.14 -7.20
C ALA A 307 -17.78 10.27 -7.62
N TRP A 308 -16.55 10.79 -7.45
CA TRP A 308 -15.32 10.04 -7.67
C TRP A 308 -15.21 8.85 -6.72
N GLN A 309 -15.35 9.05 -5.41
CA GLN A 309 -15.29 7.98 -4.40
C GLN A 309 -16.26 6.83 -4.71
N LYS A 310 -17.46 7.14 -5.21
CA LYS A 310 -18.51 6.16 -5.53
C LYS A 310 -18.41 5.54 -6.92
N GLY A 311 -17.50 5.98 -7.79
CA GLY A 311 -17.48 5.56 -9.19
C GLY A 311 -18.77 5.94 -9.94
N MET A 312 -19.16 7.21 -9.79
CA MET A 312 -20.34 7.83 -10.40
C MET A 312 -19.95 9.11 -11.15
N THR A 313 -18.81 9.08 -11.84
CA THR A 313 -18.24 10.23 -12.55
C THR A 313 -18.76 10.35 -13.99
N GLY A 314 -19.34 9.29 -14.54
CA GLY A 314 -19.74 9.21 -15.95
C GLY A 314 -18.56 8.90 -16.88
N ILE A 315 -17.39 8.61 -16.30
CA ILE A 315 -16.16 8.24 -17.00
C ILE A 315 -15.91 6.73 -16.76
N PRO A 316 -16.23 5.85 -17.72
CA PRO A 316 -16.36 4.40 -17.46
C PRO A 316 -15.14 3.73 -16.83
N ILE A 317 -13.93 4.05 -17.30
CA ILE A 317 -12.70 3.46 -16.74
C ILE A 317 -12.40 3.96 -15.32
N VAL A 318 -12.78 5.20 -15.00
CA VAL A 318 -12.65 5.76 -13.64
C VAL A 318 -13.66 5.09 -12.72
N ASP A 319 -14.91 5.00 -13.18
CA ASP A 319 -16.00 4.40 -12.42
C ASP A 319 -15.75 2.91 -12.16
N ALA A 320 -15.26 2.17 -13.16
CA ALA A 320 -14.81 0.79 -13.01
C ALA A 320 -13.71 0.64 -11.96
N GLY A 321 -12.70 1.54 -11.98
CA GLY A 321 -11.64 1.58 -10.98
C GLY A 321 -12.15 1.76 -9.56
N MET A 322 -12.96 2.79 -9.35
CA MET A 322 -13.47 3.14 -8.02
C MET A 322 -14.42 2.07 -7.48
N ARG A 323 -15.17 1.39 -8.35
CA ARG A 323 -16.00 0.23 -7.98
C ARG A 323 -15.18 -1.02 -7.70
N GLN A 324 -14.10 -1.27 -8.46
CA GLN A 324 -13.14 -2.34 -8.16
C GLN A 324 -12.54 -2.15 -6.76
N LEU A 325 -12.08 -0.93 -6.47
CA LEU A 325 -11.54 -0.56 -5.16
C LEU A 325 -12.53 -0.85 -4.05
N TRP A 326 -13.77 -0.38 -4.20
CA TRP A 326 -14.81 -0.58 -3.19
C TRP A 326 -15.14 -2.06 -2.97
N GLN A 327 -15.30 -2.82 -4.06
CA GLN A 327 -15.71 -4.23 -3.98
C GLN A 327 -14.59 -5.15 -3.47
N LEU A 328 -13.34 -4.89 -3.85
CA LEU A 328 -12.23 -5.83 -3.66
C LEU A 328 -11.14 -5.31 -2.72
N GLY A 329 -11.24 -4.07 -2.25
CA GLY A 329 -10.21 -3.40 -1.46
C GLY A 329 -8.90 -3.20 -2.23
N TRP A 330 -8.94 -3.33 -3.55
CA TRP A 330 -7.74 -3.33 -4.39
C TRP A 330 -8.07 -2.79 -5.77
N MET A 331 -7.14 -2.03 -6.33
CA MET A 331 -7.25 -1.49 -7.68
C MET A 331 -5.98 -1.79 -8.48
N HIS A 332 -6.13 -2.11 -9.76
CA HIS A 332 -4.99 -2.30 -10.67
C HIS A 332 -4.15 -1.02 -10.78
N ASN A 333 -2.82 -1.12 -10.77
CA ASN A 333 -1.92 0.04 -10.73
C ASN A 333 -2.16 1.04 -11.88
N ARG A 334 -2.34 0.54 -13.11
CA ARG A 334 -2.68 1.41 -14.26
C ARG A 334 -3.94 2.23 -14.01
N VAL A 335 -4.95 1.63 -13.36
CA VAL A 335 -6.22 2.29 -13.08
C VAL A 335 -6.06 3.25 -11.89
N ARG A 336 -5.25 2.91 -10.87
CA ARG A 336 -4.86 3.86 -9.80
C ARG A 336 -4.31 5.16 -10.37
N MET A 337 -3.42 5.07 -11.37
CA MET A 337 -2.88 6.24 -12.06
C MET A 337 -3.97 7.05 -12.79
N ILE A 338 -4.90 6.39 -13.47
CA ILE A 338 -5.99 7.04 -14.20
C ILE A 338 -6.92 7.78 -13.24
N VAL A 339 -7.40 7.12 -12.17
CA VAL A 339 -8.32 7.73 -11.21
C VAL A 339 -7.67 8.84 -10.41
N ALA A 340 -6.38 8.70 -10.07
CA ALA A 340 -5.62 9.72 -9.36
C ALA A 340 -5.38 10.95 -10.26
N SER A 341 -4.97 10.73 -11.53
CA SER A 341 -4.83 11.80 -12.51
C SER A 341 -6.15 12.54 -12.72
N PHE A 342 -7.27 11.82 -12.85
CA PHE A 342 -8.59 12.44 -13.00
C PHE A 342 -8.95 13.32 -11.79
N LEU A 343 -8.71 12.84 -10.57
CA LEU A 343 -8.97 13.63 -9.35
C LEU A 343 -8.16 14.93 -9.31
N VAL A 344 -6.85 14.85 -9.52
CA VAL A 344 -5.94 15.99 -9.32
C VAL A 344 -5.87 16.94 -10.53
N LYS A 345 -6.18 16.45 -11.73
CA LYS A 345 -6.07 17.25 -12.97
C LYS A 345 -7.43 17.69 -13.48
N ASP A 346 -8.33 16.74 -13.76
CA ASP A 346 -9.65 17.06 -14.30
C ASP A 346 -10.56 17.73 -13.26
N LEU A 347 -10.59 17.19 -12.04
CA LEU A 347 -11.41 17.75 -10.95
C LEU A 347 -10.69 18.85 -10.17
N ASN A 348 -9.37 18.96 -10.31
CA ASN A 348 -8.51 19.90 -9.57
C ASN A 348 -8.67 19.79 -8.04
N ILE A 349 -8.95 18.58 -7.53
CA ILE A 349 -9.12 18.31 -6.10
C ILE A 349 -7.75 18.00 -5.48
N PRO A 350 -7.47 18.44 -4.23
CA PRO A 350 -6.21 18.12 -3.55
C PRO A 350 -5.96 16.61 -3.51
N TRP A 351 -4.73 16.20 -3.83
CA TRP A 351 -4.33 14.78 -3.83
C TRP A 351 -4.48 14.12 -2.46
N GLN A 352 -4.42 14.90 -1.37
CA GLN A 352 -4.61 14.41 -0.01
C GLN A 352 -5.99 13.80 0.21
N GLU A 353 -7.03 14.31 -0.46
CA GLU A 353 -8.39 13.75 -0.38
C GLU A 353 -8.43 12.33 -0.97
N GLY A 354 -7.75 12.16 -2.11
CA GLY A 354 -7.59 10.85 -2.74
C GLY A 354 -6.70 9.91 -1.93
N ALA A 355 -5.61 10.43 -1.35
CA ALA A 355 -4.69 9.66 -0.51
C ALA A 355 -5.38 9.10 0.74
N LYS A 356 -6.24 9.90 1.40
CA LYS A 356 -7.05 9.47 2.54
C LYS A 356 -8.10 8.43 2.14
N TRP A 357 -8.77 8.62 1.00
CA TRP A 357 -9.73 7.63 0.50
C TRP A 357 -9.04 6.29 0.22
N PHE A 358 -7.91 6.31 -0.48
CA PHE A 358 -7.09 5.12 -0.75
C PHE A 358 -6.58 4.48 0.54
N TRP A 359 -6.18 5.27 1.52
CA TRP A 359 -5.74 4.79 2.82
C TRP A 359 -6.82 3.98 3.57
N ASP A 360 -8.08 4.41 3.49
CA ASP A 360 -9.18 3.71 4.16
C ASP A 360 -9.66 2.46 3.39
N THR A 361 -9.58 2.51 2.06
CA THR A 361 -10.23 1.53 1.17
C THR A 361 -9.30 0.51 0.52
N LEU A 362 -7.98 0.64 0.66
CA LEU A 362 -7.03 -0.33 0.12
C LEU A 362 -6.56 -1.32 1.19
N VAL A 363 -6.58 -2.62 0.86
CA VAL A 363 -5.92 -3.65 1.68
C VAL A 363 -4.39 -3.57 1.63
N ASP A 364 -3.85 -2.85 0.64
CA ASP A 364 -2.43 -2.58 0.46
C ASP A 364 -2.07 -1.11 0.72
N ALA A 365 -2.81 -0.45 1.62
CA ALA A 365 -2.58 0.93 2.02
C ALA A 365 -1.22 1.09 2.75
N ASP A 366 -0.16 1.23 1.96
CA ASP A 366 1.21 1.48 2.42
C ASP A 366 1.55 2.96 2.33
N LEU A 367 1.99 3.57 3.44
CA LEU A 367 2.12 5.03 3.53
C LEU A 367 3.13 5.57 2.52
N ALA A 368 4.24 4.86 2.34
CA ALA A 368 5.30 5.23 1.41
C ALA A 368 4.80 5.16 -0.04
N ASN A 369 4.23 4.02 -0.44
CA ASN A 369 3.75 3.81 -1.81
C ASN A 369 2.56 4.72 -2.14
N ASN A 370 1.61 4.89 -1.21
CA ASN A 370 0.46 5.76 -1.38
C ASN A 370 0.92 7.22 -1.57
N THR A 371 1.83 7.70 -0.71
CA THR A 371 2.39 9.05 -0.80
C THR A 371 3.12 9.27 -2.13
N LEU A 372 4.02 8.35 -2.51
CA LEU A 372 4.76 8.43 -3.77
C LEU A 372 3.80 8.49 -4.96
N GLY A 373 2.84 7.58 -5.04
CA GLY A 373 1.90 7.49 -6.17
C GLY A 373 1.04 8.75 -6.34
N TRP A 374 0.48 9.28 -5.25
CA TRP A 374 -0.36 10.48 -5.30
C TRP A 374 0.45 11.72 -5.67
N GLN A 375 1.63 11.92 -5.07
CA GLN A 375 2.46 13.05 -5.42
C GLN A 375 3.03 12.96 -6.84
N TRP A 376 3.31 11.75 -7.33
CA TRP A 376 3.73 11.50 -8.71
C TRP A 376 2.64 11.92 -9.71
N CYS A 377 1.38 11.54 -9.44
CA CYS A 377 0.24 11.95 -10.26
C CYS A 377 -0.06 13.45 -10.18
N ALA A 378 0.11 14.04 -9.00
CA ALA A 378 -0.10 15.47 -8.74
C ALA A 378 1.04 16.37 -9.26
N GLY A 379 2.14 15.82 -9.77
CA GLY A 379 3.26 16.60 -10.30
C GLY A 379 4.18 17.23 -9.23
N CYS A 380 3.92 16.97 -7.95
CA CYS A 380 4.61 17.60 -6.81
C CYS A 380 5.61 16.67 -6.10
N GLY A 381 5.77 15.44 -6.58
CA GLY A 381 6.63 14.41 -6.00
C GLY A 381 7.99 14.26 -6.67
N ALA A 382 8.75 13.30 -6.14
CA ALA A 382 9.95 12.75 -6.76
C ALA A 382 9.60 12.08 -8.09
N ASP A 383 10.49 12.19 -9.08
CA ASP A 383 10.32 11.61 -10.43
C ASP A 383 8.97 11.93 -11.13
N ALA A 384 8.26 12.97 -10.67
CA ALA A 384 6.91 13.30 -11.10
C ALA A 384 6.83 13.70 -12.58
N ALA A 385 5.87 13.10 -13.28
CA ALA A 385 5.51 13.58 -14.61
C ALA A 385 5.07 15.06 -14.51
N PRO A 386 5.49 15.94 -15.45
CA PRO A 386 5.12 17.34 -15.38
C PRO A 386 3.59 17.53 -15.30
N TYR A 387 3.12 18.45 -14.45
CA TYR A 387 1.70 18.66 -14.19
C TYR A 387 0.87 18.80 -15.48
N PHE A 388 1.40 19.56 -16.45
CA PHE A 388 0.79 19.83 -17.75
C PHE A 388 0.51 18.59 -18.63
N ARG A 389 1.07 17.41 -18.30
CA ARG A 389 0.71 16.14 -18.93
C ARG A 389 -0.60 15.62 -18.34
N ILE A 390 -1.73 16.08 -18.87
CA ILE A 390 -3.08 15.65 -18.46
C ILE A 390 -3.53 14.52 -19.39
N PHE A 391 -3.77 13.34 -18.82
CA PHE A 391 -4.27 12.20 -19.60
C PHE A 391 -5.77 12.32 -19.83
N ASN A 392 -6.23 12.01 -21.04
CA ASN A 392 -7.65 11.88 -21.30
C ASN A 392 -8.13 10.50 -20.81
N PRO A 393 -8.99 10.41 -19.77
CA PRO A 393 -9.36 9.13 -19.20
C PRO A 393 -10.11 8.24 -20.20
N PHE A 394 -10.85 8.81 -21.15
CA PHE A 394 -11.53 8.05 -22.19
C PHE A 394 -10.54 7.35 -23.13
N THR A 395 -9.47 8.03 -23.54
CA THR A 395 -8.44 7.43 -24.40
C THR A 395 -7.58 6.43 -23.63
N GLN A 396 -7.33 6.67 -22.33
CA GLN A 396 -6.69 5.68 -21.46
C GLN A 396 -7.55 4.42 -21.34
N GLY A 397 -8.87 4.55 -21.17
CA GLY A 397 -9.80 3.42 -21.16
C GLY A 397 -9.71 2.60 -22.45
N LYS A 398 -9.79 3.23 -23.61
CA LYS A 398 -9.64 2.55 -24.92
C LYS A 398 -8.28 1.87 -25.09
N LYS A 399 -7.20 2.48 -24.58
CA LYS A 399 -5.84 1.97 -24.71
C LYS A 399 -5.58 0.74 -23.84
N PHE A 400 -6.01 0.79 -22.57
CA PHE A 400 -5.67 -0.24 -21.58
C PHE A 400 -6.77 -1.27 -21.39
N ASP A 401 -8.00 -0.99 -21.83
CA ASP A 401 -9.11 -1.94 -21.82
C ASP A 401 -9.78 -1.99 -23.20
N PRO A 402 -9.06 -2.44 -24.25
CA PRO A 402 -9.49 -2.32 -25.64
C PRO A 402 -10.76 -3.11 -25.96
N LYS A 403 -11.00 -4.23 -25.26
CA LYS A 403 -12.23 -5.04 -25.36
C LYS A 403 -13.31 -4.63 -24.35
N ALA A 404 -13.02 -3.64 -23.51
CA ALA A 404 -13.86 -3.15 -22.43
C ALA A 404 -14.26 -4.22 -21.39
N GLU A 405 -13.49 -5.30 -21.27
CA GLU A 405 -13.79 -6.42 -20.36
C GLU A 405 -13.76 -5.94 -18.90
N TYR A 406 -12.81 -5.06 -18.57
CA TYR A 406 -12.70 -4.49 -17.23
C TYR A 406 -13.87 -3.56 -16.91
N VAL A 407 -14.23 -2.65 -17.84
CA VAL A 407 -15.40 -1.78 -17.65
C VAL A 407 -16.69 -2.60 -17.53
N ARG A 408 -16.90 -3.60 -18.38
CA ARG A 408 -18.10 -4.47 -18.32
C ARG A 408 -18.20 -5.25 -17.01
N GLN A 409 -17.05 -5.60 -16.41
CA GLN A 409 -17.01 -6.31 -15.14
C GLN A 409 -17.47 -5.43 -13.98
N PHE A 410 -16.99 -4.19 -13.89
CA PHE A 410 -17.22 -3.33 -12.72
C PHE A 410 -18.32 -2.27 -12.91
N VAL A 411 -18.75 -2.04 -14.15
CA VAL A 411 -19.86 -1.14 -14.52
C VAL A 411 -20.91 -1.94 -15.31
N PRO A 412 -21.61 -2.89 -14.65
CA PRO A 412 -22.46 -3.86 -15.33
C PRO A 412 -23.64 -3.23 -16.07
N GLU A 413 -24.07 -2.02 -15.69
CA GLU A 413 -25.08 -1.26 -16.42
C GLU A 413 -24.64 -0.87 -17.84
N LEU A 414 -23.33 -0.81 -18.12
CA LEU A 414 -22.79 -0.56 -19.47
C LEU A 414 -22.48 -1.87 -20.22
N LYS A 415 -22.75 -3.05 -19.62
CA LYS A 415 -22.30 -4.36 -20.12
C LYS A 415 -22.78 -4.70 -21.53
N LYS A 416 -23.88 -4.13 -22.00
CA LYS A 416 -24.41 -4.37 -23.35
C LYS A 416 -23.98 -3.33 -24.39
N LEU A 417 -23.35 -2.23 -23.97
CA LEU A 417 -22.99 -1.15 -24.89
C LEU A 417 -21.86 -1.59 -25.84
N PRO A 418 -21.91 -1.32 -27.16
CA PRO A 418 -20.84 -1.72 -28.08
C PRO A 418 -19.46 -1.17 -27.72
N ASN A 419 -18.37 -1.87 -28.10
CA ASN A 419 -16.99 -1.47 -27.79
C ASN A 419 -16.65 -0.05 -28.29
N SER A 420 -17.26 0.39 -29.39
CA SER A 420 -17.07 1.75 -29.94
C SER A 420 -17.53 2.85 -28.99
N TYR A 421 -18.50 2.57 -28.12
CA TYR A 421 -19.16 3.55 -27.25
C TYR A 421 -19.00 3.30 -25.75
N ILE A 422 -18.61 2.10 -25.31
CA ILE A 422 -18.51 1.77 -23.88
C ILE A 422 -17.56 2.66 -23.08
N HIS A 423 -16.49 3.15 -23.69
CA HIS A 423 -15.59 4.12 -23.05
C HIS A 423 -16.08 5.56 -23.18
N THR A 424 -17.08 5.85 -24.02
CA THR A 424 -17.64 7.20 -24.25
C THR A 424 -19.16 7.14 -24.42
N PRO A 425 -19.91 6.66 -23.40
CA PRO A 425 -21.35 6.41 -23.55
C PRO A 425 -22.15 7.68 -23.83
N HIS A 426 -21.66 8.84 -23.37
CA HIS A 426 -22.26 10.15 -23.62
C HIS A 426 -22.21 10.61 -25.09
N LEU A 427 -21.40 9.96 -25.94
CA LEU A 427 -21.33 10.22 -27.38
C LEU A 427 -22.13 9.20 -28.21
N ALA A 428 -22.75 8.21 -27.57
CA ALA A 428 -23.52 7.19 -28.27
C ALA A 428 -24.86 7.76 -28.77
N PRO A 429 -25.32 7.38 -29.98
CA PRO A 429 -26.66 7.70 -30.42
C PRO A 429 -27.72 7.17 -29.46
N LYS A 430 -28.84 7.89 -29.33
CA LYS A 430 -29.95 7.51 -28.44
C LYS A 430 -30.44 6.08 -28.70
N SER A 431 -30.56 5.67 -29.95
CA SER A 431 -30.97 4.31 -30.32
C SER A 431 -30.01 3.23 -29.79
N VAL A 432 -28.70 3.47 -29.86
CA VAL A 432 -27.67 2.55 -29.35
C VAL A 432 -27.74 2.44 -27.81
N LEU A 433 -27.98 3.58 -27.14
CA LEU A 433 -28.17 3.60 -25.69
C LEU A 433 -29.42 2.83 -25.26
N GLU A 434 -30.54 3.04 -25.94
CA GLU A 434 -31.82 2.36 -25.67
C GLU A 434 -31.72 0.84 -25.91
N GLU A 435 -31.10 0.41 -27.00
CA GLU A 435 -30.87 -1.01 -27.30
C GLU A 435 -29.99 -1.69 -26.22
N ALA A 436 -28.99 -0.97 -25.71
CA ALA A 436 -28.14 -1.45 -24.62
C ALA A 436 -28.80 -1.33 -23.23
N GLY A 437 -29.97 -0.69 -23.12
CA GLY A 437 -30.64 -0.42 -21.85
C GLY A 437 -29.94 0.62 -20.97
N VAL A 438 -29.18 1.54 -21.56
CA VAL A 438 -28.44 2.61 -20.87
C VAL A 438 -29.24 3.91 -20.95
N TYR A 439 -29.58 4.48 -19.80
CA TYR A 439 -30.29 5.75 -19.67
C TYR A 439 -29.42 6.73 -18.89
N LEU A 440 -28.73 7.61 -19.61
CA LEU A 440 -27.85 8.60 -19.00
C LEU A 440 -28.62 9.52 -18.05
N GLY A 441 -28.05 9.74 -16.85
CA GLY A 441 -28.69 10.46 -15.75
C GLY A 441 -29.65 9.62 -14.90
N LYS A 442 -29.93 8.37 -15.28
CA LYS A 442 -30.74 7.43 -14.49
C LYS A 442 -29.91 6.24 -13.98
N ASN A 443 -29.56 5.31 -14.85
CA ASN A 443 -28.81 4.10 -14.45
C ASN A 443 -27.29 4.24 -14.64
N TYR A 444 -26.85 5.22 -15.44
CA TYR A 444 -25.45 5.62 -15.52
C TYR A 444 -25.37 7.16 -15.66
N PRO A 445 -24.47 7.87 -14.95
CA PRO A 445 -24.44 9.33 -14.98
C PRO A 445 -23.85 9.90 -16.28
N TYR A 446 -24.23 11.14 -16.61
CA TYR A 446 -23.45 11.95 -17.54
C TYR A 446 -22.07 12.27 -16.95
N PRO A 447 -21.03 12.52 -17.79
CA PRO A 447 -19.74 12.99 -17.32
C PRO A 447 -19.89 14.21 -16.40
N ILE A 448 -19.36 14.12 -15.18
CA ILE A 448 -19.44 15.21 -14.20
C ILE A 448 -18.62 16.45 -14.61
N VAL A 449 -17.69 16.26 -15.54
CA VAL A 449 -16.95 17.33 -16.23
C VAL A 449 -16.79 16.98 -17.71
N ASP A 450 -16.72 18.01 -18.55
CA ASP A 450 -16.17 17.89 -19.90
C ASP A 450 -14.64 17.88 -19.82
N HIS A 451 -13.99 16.87 -20.42
CA HIS A 451 -12.54 16.68 -20.31
C HIS A 451 -11.75 17.82 -20.96
N ASP A 452 -12.17 18.30 -22.13
CA ASP A 452 -11.41 19.32 -22.86
C ASP A 452 -11.47 20.67 -22.14
N LEU A 453 -12.64 21.00 -21.56
CA LEU A 453 -12.79 22.17 -20.69
C LEU A 453 -12.01 22.02 -19.37
N ALA A 454 -12.06 20.84 -18.75
CA ALA A 454 -11.31 20.54 -17.53
C ALA A 454 -9.79 20.65 -17.75
N ARG A 455 -9.29 20.10 -18.85
CA ARG A 455 -7.89 20.20 -19.28
C ARG A 455 -7.45 21.64 -19.48
N LYS A 456 -8.23 22.44 -20.22
CA LYS A 456 -7.96 23.87 -20.43
C LYS A 456 -7.89 24.61 -19.09
N ARG A 457 -8.85 24.37 -18.19
CA ARG A 457 -8.88 24.97 -16.85
C ARG A 457 -7.67 24.59 -16.01
N ALA A 458 -7.28 23.32 -15.99
CA ALA A 458 -6.13 22.84 -15.23
C ALA A 458 -4.82 23.46 -15.72
N LEU A 459 -4.65 23.60 -17.04
CA LEU A 459 -3.49 24.30 -17.62
C LEU A 459 -3.50 25.80 -17.28
N GLN A 460 -4.65 26.47 -17.36
CA GLN A 460 -4.78 27.87 -16.96
C GLN A 460 -4.39 28.07 -15.49
N VAL A 461 -4.91 27.23 -14.60
CA VAL A 461 -4.55 27.22 -13.17
C VAL A 461 -3.04 27.06 -12.98
N TYR A 462 -2.44 26.06 -13.62
CA TYR A 462 -1.00 25.81 -13.56
C TYR A 462 -0.19 27.01 -14.07
N HIS A 463 -0.56 27.59 -15.21
CA HIS A 463 0.14 28.74 -15.79
C HIS A 463 0.00 30.00 -14.94
N GLN A 464 -1.18 30.26 -14.38
CA GLN A 464 -1.40 31.42 -13.50
C GLN A 464 -0.55 31.29 -12.22
N TRP A 465 -0.61 30.13 -11.56
CA TRP A 465 0.20 29.84 -10.38
C TRP A 465 1.71 29.97 -10.68
N ASN A 466 2.19 29.39 -11.78
CA ASN A 466 3.60 29.44 -12.15
C ASN A 466 4.08 30.84 -12.55
N LYS A 467 3.21 31.68 -13.14
CA LYS A 467 3.53 33.07 -13.53
C LYS A 467 3.63 34.03 -12.34
N HIS A 468 2.80 33.86 -11.32
CA HIS A 468 2.80 34.78 -10.16
C HIS A 468 3.96 34.53 -9.20
N GLY A 469 4.72 33.43 -9.39
CA GLY A 469 5.97 33.17 -8.71
C GLY A 469 5.81 32.93 -7.21
N TYR A 470 6.74 32.16 -6.65
CA TYR A 470 6.83 31.86 -5.22
C TYR A 470 7.31 33.08 -4.40
N LYS A 471 6.66 34.24 -4.57
CA LYS A 471 6.86 35.42 -3.75
C LYS A 471 5.79 35.48 -2.66
N SER A 472 5.94 34.61 -1.67
CA SER A 472 5.36 34.79 -0.33
C SER A 472 6.16 33.97 0.66
#